data_AF-A0A2V6SNU5-F1
#
_entry.id   AF-A0A2V6SNU5-F1
#
_cell.length_a   1.000
_cell.length_b   1.000
_cell.length_c   1.000
_cell.angle_alpha   90.00
_cell.angle_beta   90.00
_cell.angle_gamma   90.00
#
_symmetry.space_group_name_H-M   'P 1'
#
loop_
_entity.id
_entity.type
_entity.pdbx_description
1 polymer ?
#
loop_
_entity_poly.entity_id
_entity_poly.type
_entity_poly.pdbx_seq_one_letter_code
_entity_poly.pdbx_strand_id
1 'polypeptide(L)'
;MAALRSHAWPGNVRELQNCLRQAVALAAGPLLKREDLRLPAPERRGVVEAAAETGDAAVLASLRRHGFDMQATARELGWDRSTVTQRLKGLGFRALVEAGGDRARAALDLAGDPQLARAVELKLREYHEHLLRSVAGFDTAEAAVAASRRRFKNLLRRLTSPA
;
A
#
# COMPACT_ATOMS: atom_id res chain seq x y z
N MET A 1 11.10 -19.55 -8.39
CA MET A 1 9.84 -18.81 -8.61
C MET A 1 8.88 -18.79 -7.41
N ALA A 2 8.64 -19.91 -6.70
CA ALA A 2 7.70 -19.95 -5.57
C ALA A 2 8.06 -18.95 -4.44
N ALA A 3 9.34 -18.85 -4.07
CA ALA A 3 9.83 -17.95 -3.01
C ALA A 3 9.59 -16.45 -3.31
N LEU A 4 9.78 -16.02 -4.57
CA LEU A 4 9.51 -14.64 -4.98
C LEU A 4 8.01 -14.31 -4.97
N ARG A 5 7.14 -15.31 -5.19
CA ARG A 5 5.68 -15.12 -5.17
C ARG A 5 5.10 -15.15 -3.76
N SER A 6 5.76 -15.85 -2.82
CA SER A 6 5.31 -15.96 -1.43
C SER A 6 5.70 -14.77 -0.57
N HIS A 7 6.74 -14.02 -0.93
CA HIS A 7 7.13 -12.82 -0.18
C HIS A 7 6.20 -11.65 -0.48
N ALA A 8 5.82 -10.89 0.56
CA ALA A 8 4.83 -9.81 0.45
C ALA A 8 5.36 -8.53 -0.19
N TRP A 9 6.69 -8.41 -0.37
CA TRP A 9 7.40 -7.25 -0.93
C TRP A 9 6.86 -5.91 -0.38
N PRO A 10 6.98 -5.66 0.94
CA PRO A 10 6.48 -4.44 1.57
C PRO A 10 6.97 -3.14 0.91
N GLY A 11 8.15 -3.15 0.28
CA GLY A 11 8.81 -2.08 -0.46
C GLY A 11 8.64 -2.14 -1.99
N ASN A 12 7.62 -2.86 -2.49
CA ASN A 12 7.21 -2.89 -3.89
C ASN A 12 8.27 -3.42 -4.89
N VAL A 13 8.13 -3.08 -6.18
CA VAL A 13 9.01 -3.52 -7.28
C VAL A 13 10.47 -3.14 -7.06
N ARG A 14 10.76 -2.07 -6.32
CA ARG A 14 12.14 -1.68 -5.99
C ARG A 14 12.78 -2.61 -4.98
N GLU A 15 12.03 -3.12 -4.01
CA GLU A 15 12.51 -4.16 -3.10
C GLU A 15 12.78 -5.47 -3.85
N LEU A 16 11.88 -5.86 -4.76
CA LEU A 16 12.13 -6.98 -5.67
C LEU A 16 13.39 -6.75 -6.51
N GLN A 17 13.57 -5.56 -7.08
CA GLN A 17 14.77 -5.20 -7.84
C GLN A 17 16.03 -5.21 -6.97
N ASN A 18 15.98 -4.71 -5.74
CA ASN A 18 17.11 -4.74 -4.82
C ASN A 18 17.48 -6.16 -4.41
N CYS A 19 16.49 -6.99 -4.07
CA CYS A 19 16.68 -8.40 -3.76
C CYS A 19 17.28 -9.14 -4.97
N LEU A 20 16.76 -8.93 -6.18
CA LEU A 20 17.32 -9.53 -7.39
C LEU A 20 18.73 -9.01 -7.69
N ARG A 21 19.00 -7.70 -7.52
CA ARG A 21 20.34 -7.13 -7.68
C ARG A 21 21.34 -7.75 -6.71
N GLN A 22 20.98 -7.88 -5.44
CA GLN A 22 21.81 -8.53 -4.43
C GLN A 22 22.02 -10.01 -4.72
N ALA A 23 20.96 -10.72 -5.11
CA ALA A 23 21.05 -12.14 -5.46
C ALA A 23 21.96 -12.36 -6.67
N VAL A 24 21.87 -11.52 -7.70
CA VAL A 24 22.77 -11.59 -8.86
C VAL A 24 24.22 -11.26 -8.48
N ALA A 25 24.44 -10.28 -7.60
CA ALA A 25 25.77 -9.92 -7.14
C ALA A 25 26.44 -11.02 -6.28
N LEU A 26 25.65 -11.86 -5.63
CA LEU A 26 26.13 -12.93 -4.73
C LEU A 26 26.09 -14.32 -5.37
N ALA A 27 25.45 -14.48 -6.52
CA ALA A 27 25.31 -15.77 -7.17
C ALA A 27 26.66 -16.26 -7.69
N ALA A 28 27.08 -17.43 -7.22
CA ALA A 28 28.31 -18.08 -7.65
C ALA A 28 28.19 -18.77 -9.04
N GLY A 29 27.01 -18.73 -9.67
CA GLY A 29 26.74 -19.42 -10.94
C GLY A 29 25.58 -18.81 -11.73
N PRO A 30 25.26 -19.38 -12.91
CA PRO A 30 24.32 -18.79 -13.86
C PRO A 30 22.85 -18.87 -13.42
N LEU A 31 22.55 -19.54 -12.30
CA LEU A 31 21.20 -19.75 -11.79
C LEU A 31 21.10 -19.24 -10.34
N LEU A 32 20.14 -18.34 -10.10
CA LEU A 32 19.82 -17.86 -8.75
C LEU A 32 19.13 -18.96 -7.93
N LYS A 33 19.76 -19.34 -6.82
CA LYS A 33 19.20 -20.26 -5.83
C LYS A 33 18.45 -19.48 -4.75
N ARG A 34 17.65 -20.20 -3.96
CA ARG A 34 16.85 -19.60 -2.88
C ARG A 34 17.71 -18.93 -1.81
N GLU A 35 18.86 -19.51 -1.54
CA GLU A 35 19.90 -19.04 -0.61
C GLU A 35 20.48 -17.68 -1.04
N ASP A 36 20.61 -17.44 -2.35
CA ASP A 36 21.09 -16.16 -2.90
C ASP A 36 20.09 -15.02 -2.69
N LEU A 37 18.79 -15.33 -2.62
CA LEU A 37 17.72 -14.34 -2.47
C LEU A 37 17.64 -13.76 -1.04
N ARG A 38 18.27 -14.41 -0.04
CA ARG A 38 18.24 -14.05 1.39
C ARG A 38 16.86 -13.60 1.90
N LEU A 39 15.79 -14.20 1.37
CA LEU A 39 14.43 -13.89 1.78
C LEU A 39 14.14 -14.56 3.13
N PRO A 40 13.57 -13.84 4.12
CA PRO A 40 13.09 -14.48 5.33
C PRO A 40 12.05 -15.55 5.00
N ALA A 41 11.95 -16.58 5.85
CA ALA A 41 11.08 -17.72 5.63
C ALA A 41 9.62 -17.26 5.38
N PRO A 42 8.84 -17.98 4.55
CA PRO A 42 7.45 -17.62 4.29
C PRO A 42 6.64 -17.78 5.58
N GLU A 43 6.42 -16.68 6.28
CA GLU A 43 5.57 -16.69 7.48
C GLU A 43 4.11 -16.94 7.08
N ARG A 44 3.47 -17.80 7.88
CA ARG A 44 2.14 -18.33 7.63
C ARG A 44 1.12 -17.20 7.63
N ARG A 45 0.15 -17.33 6.72
CA ARG A 45 -0.86 -16.34 6.31
C ARG A 45 -1.64 -15.65 7.45
N GLY A 46 -1.67 -16.19 8.67
CA GLY A 46 -2.32 -15.56 9.84
C GLY A 46 -1.53 -14.42 10.50
N VAL A 47 -0.23 -14.27 10.24
CA VAL A 47 0.59 -13.17 10.80
C VAL A 47 0.50 -11.90 9.95
N VAL A 48 0.02 -12.03 8.70
CA VAL A 48 0.08 -10.96 7.70
C VAL A 48 -0.98 -9.88 7.95
N GLU A 49 -2.14 -10.20 8.52
CA GLU A 49 -3.13 -9.19 8.91
C GLU A 49 -2.66 -8.37 10.11
N ALA A 50 -2.20 -9.03 11.18
CA ALA A 50 -1.61 -8.34 12.33
C ALA A 50 -0.36 -7.52 11.95
N ALA A 51 0.51 -8.04 11.08
CA ALA A 51 1.69 -7.32 10.60
C ALA A 51 1.36 -6.20 9.61
N ALA A 52 0.30 -6.35 8.79
CA ALA A 52 -0.17 -5.29 7.90
C ALA A 52 -0.87 -4.18 8.68
N GLU A 53 -1.66 -4.51 9.70
CA GLU A 53 -2.26 -3.53 10.64
C GLU A 53 -1.19 -2.81 11.45
N THR A 54 -0.19 -3.55 11.97
CA THR A 54 0.97 -2.96 12.65
C THR A 54 1.77 -2.05 11.70
N GLY A 55 1.94 -2.47 10.45
CA GLY A 55 2.64 -1.69 9.42
C GLY A 55 1.86 -0.45 8.98
N ASP A 56 0.54 -0.56 8.79
CA ASP A 56 -0.30 0.56 8.38
C ASP A 56 -0.47 1.58 9.51
N ALA A 57 -0.54 1.13 10.77
CA ALA A 57 -0.50 2.01 11.93
C ALA A 57 0.84 2.77 12.03
N ALA A 58 1.97 2.09 11.80
CA ALA A 58 3.29 2.74 11.79
C ALA A 58 3.42 3.77 10.66
N VAL A 59 2.91 3.46 9.47
CA VAL A 59 2.85 4.40 8.33
C VAL A 59 1.98 5.60 8.65
N LEU A 60 0.80 5.38 9.22
CA LEU A 60 -0.11 6.45 9.60
C LEU A 60 0.51 7.35 10.68
N ALA A 61 1.20 6.78 11.66
CA ALA A 61 1.93 7.54 12.67
C ALA A 61 3.05 8.41 12.05
N SER A 62 3.83 7.86 11.12
CA SER A 62 4.85 8.62 10.38
C SER A 62 4.23 9.74 9.53
N LEU A 63 3.13 9.45 8.83
CA LEU A 63 2.36 10.44 8.08
C LEU A 63 1.89 11.59 8.95
N ARG A 64 1.36 11.30 10.15
CA ARG A 64 0.92 12.33 11.11
C ARG A 64 2.09 13.20 11.57
N ARG A 65 3.22 12.60 11.95
CA ARG A 65 4.45 13.34 12.35
C ARG A 65 4.95 14.28 11.26
N HIS A 66 4.82 13.87 10.00
CA HIS A 66 5.27 14.65 8.85
C HIS A 66 4.15 15.47 8.18
N GLY A 67 3.01 15.69 8.85
CA GLY A 67 1.92 16.51 8.31
C GLY A 67 1.38 16.04 6.96
N PHE A 68 1.41 14.72 6.72
CA PHE A 68 1.08 14.09 5.44
C PHE A 68 1.95 14.57 4.26
N ASP A 69 3.22 14.92 4.52
CA ASP A 69 4.25 15.05 3.48
C ASP A 69 4.71 13.65 3.05
N MET A 70 4.33 13.26 1.83
CA MET A 70 4.66 11.93 1.28
C MET A 70 6.16 11.71 1.11
N GLN A 71 6.92 12.77 0.82
CA GLN A 71 8.35 12.67 0.53
C GLN A 71 9.15 12.60 1.83
N ALA A 72 8.78 13.37 2.85
CA ALA A 72 9.38 13.30 4.17
C ALA A 72 9.10 11.94 4.83
N THR A 73 7.83 11.51 4.82
CA THR A 73 7.40 10.18 5.31
C THR A 73 8.16 9.05 4.60
N ALA A 74 8.31 9.14 3.27
CA ALA A 74 9.04 8.14 2.50
C ALA A 74 10.52 8.06 2.90
N ARG A 75 11.17 9.21 3.15
CA ARG A 75 12.56 9.26 3.63
C ARG A 75 12.70 8.62 5.01
N GLU A 76 11.81 8.93 5.94
CA GLU A 76 11.82 8.34 7.29
C GLU A 76 11.65 6.82 7.23
N LEU A 77 10.71 6.33 6.43
CA LEU A 77 10.41 4.90 6.31
C LEU A 77 11.39 4.13 5.41
N GLY A 78 12.33 4.82 4.74
CA GLY A 78 13.21 4.21 3.74
C GLY A 78 12.48 3.68 2.51
N TRP A 79 11.30 4.24 2.21
CA TRP A 79 10.43 3.82 1.11
C TRP A 79 10.50 4.81 -0.04
N ASP A 80 9.95 4.42 -1.19
CA ASP A 80 9.67 5.39 -2.24
C ASP A 80 8.35 6.15 -1.95
N ARG A 81 8.28 7.40 -2.42
CA ARG A 81 7.09 8.26 -2.28
C ARG A 81 5.81 7.60 -2.81
N SER A 82 5.90 6.83 -3.89
CA SER A 82 4.74 6.15 -4.49
C SER A 82 4.21 5.04 -3.57
N THR A 83 5.07 4.33 -2.84
CA THR A 83 4.70 3.36 -1.82
C THR A 83 3.86 4.02 -0.73
N VAL A 84 4.37 5.11 -0.16
CA VAL A 84 3.63 5.87 0.87
C VAL A 84 2.30 6.39 0.34
N THR A 85 2.29 6.91 -0.89
CA THR A 85 1.06 7.41 -1.54
C THR A 85 0.03 6.30 -1.72
N GLN A 86 0.44 5.10 -2.14
CA GLN A 86 -0.48 3.96 -2.30
C GLN A 86 -0.99 3.46 -0.95
N ARG A 87 -0.14 3.43 0.09
CA ARG A 87 -0.59 3.09 1.46
C ARG A 87 -1.61 4.09 1.98
N LEU A 88 -1.35 5.39 1.84
CA LEU A 88 -2.31 6.43 2.22
C LEU A 88 -3.63 6.30 1.44
N LYS A 89 -3.59 5.99 0.15
CA LYS A 89 -4.82 5.74 -0.62
C LYS A 89 -5.64 4.59 -0.05
N GLY A 90 -4.99 3.48 0.29
CA GLY A 90 -5.66 2.33 0.91
C GLY A 90 -6.32 2.68 2.25
N LEU A 91 -5.56 3.35 3.13
CA LEU A 91 -6.07 3.88 4.40
C LEU A 91 -7.23 4.87 4.19
N GLY A 92 -7.09 5.76 3.21
CA GLY A 92 -8.08 6.74 2.80
C GLY A 92 -9.41 6.12 2.40
N PHE A 93 -9.38 5.12 1.53
CA PHE A 93 -10.60 4.44 1.10
C PHE A 93 -11.23 3.62 2.22
N ARG A 94 -10.43 2.97 3.08
CA ARG A 94 -10.95 2.27 4.26
C ARG A 94 -11.68 3.24 5.19
N ALA A 95 -11.05 4.36 5.53
CA ALA A 95 -11.65 5.38 6.40
C ALA A 95 -12.95 5.96 5.79
N LEU A 96 -12.99 6.16 4.47
CA LEU A 96 -14.22 6.61 3.79
C LEU A 96 -15.35 5.58 3.90
N VAL A 97 -15.05 4.29 3.81
CA VAL A 97 -16.07 3.23 3.98
C VAL A 97 -16.56 3.19 5.42
N GLU A 98 -15.66 3.24 6.40
CA GLU A 98 -15.99 3.25 7.83
C GLU A 98 -16.79 4.49 8.24
N ALA A 99 -16.52 5.63 7.62
CA ALA A 99 -17.24 6.88 7.83
C ALA A 99 -18.55 6.99 7.02
N GLY A 100 -18.96 5.96 6.28
CA GLY A 100 -20.19 5.99 5.48
C GLY A 100 -20.14 7.00 4.32
N GLY A 101 -18.95 7.31 3.81
CA GLY A 101 -18.72 8.28 2.74
C GLY A 101 -18.51 9.73 3.21
N ASP A 102 -18.61 10.00 4.52
CA ASP A 102 -18.30 11.31 5.09
C ASP A 102 -16.78 11.56 5.04
N ARG A 103 -16.37 12.49 4.17
CA ARG A 103 -14.96 12.82 3.93
C ARG A 103 -14.33 13.58 5.08
N ALA A 104 -15.09 14.44 5.74
CA ALA A 104 -14.60 15.25 6.84
C ALA A 104 -14.32 14.36 8.05
N ARG A 105 -15.26 13.44 8.35
CA ARG A 105 -15.08 12.43 9.38
C ARG A 105 -13.90 11.50 9.07
N ALA A 106 -13.85 10.92 7.86
CA ALA A 106 -12.74 10.05 7.46
C ALA A 106 -11.37 10.75 7.53
N ALA A 107 -11.33 12.04 7.15
CA ALA A 107 -10.11 12.83 7.22
C ALA A 107 -9.69 13.09 8.67
N LEU A 108 -10.64 13.36 9.58
CA LEU A 108 -10.36 13.54 11.00
C LEU A 108 -9.83 12.25 11.63
N ASP A 109 -10.45 11.11 11.35
CA ASP A 109 -10.04 9.79 11.86
C ASP A 109 -8.61 9.44 11.41
N LEU A 110 -8.27 9.72 10.15
CA LEU A 110 -6.92 9.53 9.64
C LEU A 110 -5.92 10.54 10.21
N ALA A 111 -6.28 11.81 10.25
CA ALA A 111 -5.40 12.88 10.71
C ALA A 111 -5.06 12.74 12.19
N GLY A 112 -6.03 12.34 13.03
CA GLY A 112 -5.89 12.36 14.49
C GLY A 112 -5.79 13.78 15.09
N ASP A 113 -5.70 14.82 14.26
CA ASP A 113 -5.58 16.22 14.61
C ASP A 113 -6.43 17.08 13.64
N PRO A 114 -7.35 17.92 14.14
CA PRO A 114 -8.13 18.84 13.32
C PRO A 114 -7.30 19.75 12.39
N GLN A 115 -6.08 20.13 12.79
CA GLN A 115 -5.20 20.99 11.98
C GLN A 115 -4.74 20.27 10.70
N LEU A 116 -4.51 18.96 10.79
CA LEU A 116 -4.11 18.13 9.67
C LEU A 116 -5.32 17.64 8.86
N ALA A 117 -6.50 17.54 9.48
CA ALA A 117 -7.71 17.00 8.86
C ALA A 117 -8.05 17.69 7.53
N ARG A 118 -7.92 19.02 7.44
CA ARG A 118 -8.24 19.76 6.21
C ARG A 118 -7.30 19.40 5.04
N ALA A 119 -6.02 19.17 5.32
CA ALA A 119 -5.06 18.75 4.30
C ALA A 119 -5.30 17.30 3.86
N VAL A 120 -5.68 16.43 4.80
CA VAL A 120 -6.05 15.04 4.51
C VAL A 120 -7.33 14.98 3.68
N GLU A 121 -8.34 15.76 4.04
CA GLU A 121 -9.63 15.83 3.33
C GLU A 121 -9.44 16.21 1.86
N LEU A 122 -8.59 17.20 1.57
CA LEU A 122 -8.25 17.58 0.19
C LEU A 122 -7.65 16.40 -0.59
N LYS A 123 -6.71 15.65 0.02
CA LYS A 123 -6.12 14.45 -0.61
C LYS A 123 -7.17 13.35 -0.82
N LEU A 124 -8.03 13.10 0.16
CA LEU A 124 -9.11 12.12 0.05
C LEU A 124 -10.09 12.49 -1.06
N ARG A 125 -10.44 13.78 -1.18
CA ARG A 125 -11.27 14.28 -2.28
C ARG A 125 -10.65 13.98 -3.63
N GLU A 126 -9.37 14.33 -3.82
CA GLU A 126 -8.66 14.04 -5.07
C GLU A 126 -8.63 12.54 -5.39
N TYR A 127 -8.36 11.69 -4.40
CA TYR A 127 -8.30 10.25 -4.59
C TYR A 127 -9.67 9.67 -4.93
N HIS A 128 -10.72 10.14 -4.25
CA HIS A 128 -12.09 9.74 -4.49
C HIS A 128 -12.59 10.18 -5.87
N GLU A 129 -12.36 11.43 -6.26
CA GLU A 129 -12.72 11.94 -7.59
C GLU A 129 -11.96 11.24 -8.71
N HIS A 130 -10.67 10.94 -8.50
CA HIS A 130 -9.89 10.18 -9.46
C HIS A 130 -10.43 8.75 -9.60
N LEU A 131 -10.80 8.12 -8.48
CA LEU A 131 -11.43 6.80 -8.49
C LEU A 131 -12.77 6.85 -9.23
N LEU A 132 -13.67 7.77 -8.89
CA LEU A 132 -14.96 7.96 -9.55
C LEU A 132 -14.81 8.14 -11.07
N ARG A 133 -13.92 9.04 -11.50
CA ARG A 133 -13.61 9.23 -12.93
C ARG A 133 -13.09 7.96 -13.58
N SER A 134 -12.28 7.18 -12.86
CA SER A 134 -11.75 5.92 -13.38
C SER A 134 -12.79 4.82 -13.50
N VAL A 135 -13.87 4.87 -12.70
CA VAL A 135 -14.93 3.84 -12.70
C VAL A 135 -16.18 4.25 -13.47
N ALA A 136 -16.35 5.53 -13.80
CA ALA A 136 -17.54 6.07 -14.46
C ALA A 136 -17.86 5.46 -15.84
N GLY A 137 -16.88 4.81 -16.49
CA GLY A 137 -17.06 4.14 -17.78
C GLY A 137 -17.43 2.65 -17.68
N PHE A 138 -17.76 2.14 -16.49
CA PHE A 138 -18.15 0.74 -16.30
C PHE A 138 -19.60 0.62 -15.84
N ASP A 139 -20.35 -0.24 -16.53
CA ASP A 139 -21.78 -0.43 -16.27
C ASP A 139 -22.07 -1.27 -15.01
N THR A 140 -21.07 -1.99 -14.48
CA THR A 140 -21.20 -2.84 -13.30
C THR A 140 -20.07 -2.63 -12.30
N ALA A 141 -20.38 -2.85 -11.01
CA ALA A 141 -19.40 -2.78 -9.93
C ALA A 141 -18.28 -3.81 -10.12
N GLU A 142 -18.60 -5.01 -10.62
CA GLU A 142 -17.63 -6.07 -10.90
C GLU A 142 -16.64 -5.64 -11.98
N ALA A 143 -17.11 -5.01 -13.06
CA ALA A 143 -16.27 -4.50 -14.13
C ALA A 143 -15.38 -3.34 -13.65
N ALA A 144 -15.95 -2.41 -12.87
CA ALA A 144 -15.22 -1.32 -12.23
C ALA A 144 -14.13 -1.83 -11.28
N VAL A 145 -14.43 -2.84 -10.47
CA VAL A 145 -13.48 -3.50 -9.56
C VAL A 145 -12.40 -4.24 -10.33
N ALA A 146 -12.74 -4.98 -11.40
CA ALA A 146 -11.76 -5.68 -12.23
C ALA A 146 -10.80 -4.71 -12.93
N ALA A 147 -11.30 -3.60 -13.46
CA ALA A 147 -10.50 -2.54 -14.05
C ALA A 147 -9.63 -1.81 -13.01
N SER A 148 -10.20 -1.50 -11.85
CA SER A 148 -9.47 -0.93 -10.72
C SER A 148 -8.36 -1.86 -10.23
N ARG A 149 -8.58 -3.18 -10.17
CA ARG A 149 -7.54 -4.17 -9.85
C ARG A 149 -6.41 -4.18 -10.88
N ARG A 150 -6.72 -4.00 -12.17
CA ARG A 150 -5.70 -3.92 -13.24
C ARG A 150 -4.88 -2.63 -13.16
N ARG A 151 -5.50 -1.51 -12.78
CA ARG A 151 -4.88 -0.18 -12.70
C ARG A 151 -4.18 0.08 -11.35
N PHE A 152 -4.70 -0.50 -10.29
CA PHE A 152 -4.21 -0.47 -8.91
C PHE A 152 -3.76 -1.87 -8.46
N LYS A 153 -2.93 -2.55 -9.28
CA LYS A 153 -2.40 -3.91 -9.00
C LYS A 153 -1.78 -4.07 -7.60
N ASN A 154 -1.39 -2.98 -6.95
CA ASN A 154 -0.79 -2.95 -5.62
C ASN A 154 -1.76 -2.60 -4.47
N LEU A 155 -2.96 -2.06 -4.75
CA LEU A 155 -3.89 -1.57 -3.72
C LEU A 155 -4.88 -2.66 -3.25
N LEU A 156 -5.33 -3.53 -4.17
CA LEU A 156 -6.43 -4.48 -3.92
C LEU A 156 -6.01 -5.94 -3.66
N ARG A 157 -4.72 -6.28 -3.78
CA ARG A 157 -4.22 -7.62 -3.38
C ARG A 157 -4.31 -7.87 -1.86
N ARG A 158 -4.72 -6.86 -1.09
CA ARG A 158 -4.87 -6.87 0.37
C ARG A 158 -6.32 -6.88 0.86
N LEU A 159 -7.31 -6.60 0.00
CA LEU A 159 -8.72 -6.46 0.42
C LEU A 159 -9.63 -7.57 -0.10
N THR A 160 -9.12 -8.52 -0.88
CA THR A 160 -9.88 -9.71 -1.24
C THR A 160 -8.97 -10.92 -1.30
N SER A 161 -8.99 -11.74 -0.26
CA SER A 161 -8.97 -13.19 -0.44
C SER A 161 -10.31 -13.68 0.10
N PRO A 162 -11.11 -14.45 -0.67
CA PRO A 162 -12.28 -15.11 -0.11
C PRO A 162 -11.83 -16.18 0.89
N ALA A 163 -12.76 -16.49 1.81
CA ALA A 163 -12.67 -17.42 2.94
C ALA A 163 -11.98 -18.76 2.63
#